data_AF-A0A6J6MKZ0-F1
#
_entry.id   AF-A0A6J6MKZ0-F1
#
_cell.length_a   1.000
_cell.length_b   1.000
_cell.length_c   1.000
_cell.angle_alpha   90.00
_cell.angle_beta   90.00
_cell.angle_gamma   90.00
#
_symmetry.space_group_name_H-M   'P 1'
#
loop_
_entity.id
_entity.type
_entity.pdbx_description
1 polymer ?
#
loop_
_entity_poly.entity_id
_entity_poly.type
_entity_poly.pdbx_seq_one_letter_code
_entity_poly.pdbx_strand_id
1 'polypeptide(L)'
;MGEELDSLLTFVLDLLRDYGLTDFYLELSTRDPIKSIGTDEEWAEATETLRVSAEKQGLELVLDEGGAAFYGPKISVQAKDAIGRTWQMSTIQVDFQLPQRFDLEYQASDGTRQRPIMIHRALFGSIERFFAVLLEHYAGAFPPWLAPVQVVGIPITEEHNEYLAQVAAKLRALGIRVEVDTSDERMQKKIRNAQRSKVPYMLIAGDEDVAAGAVSFRYRDGTQKNSVAIDAAVHEILEAVQTRVQV
;
A
#
# COMPACT_ATOMS: atom_id res chain seq x y z
N MET A 1 15.83 20.70 8.55
CA MET A 1 14.92 19.85 9.36
C MET A 1 13.48 19.99 8.89
N GLY A 2 12.87 21.18 8.97
CA GLY A 2 11.46 21.37 8.58
C GLY A 2 11.10 20.93 7.15
N GLU A 3 11.94 21.25 6.14
CA GLU A 3 11.73 20.82 4.75
C GLU A 3 11.75 19.29 4.59
N GLU A 4 12.68 18.60 5.25
CA GLU A 4 12.76 17.13 5.23
C GLU A 4 11.52 16.51 5.89
N LEU A 5 11.07 17.04 7.04
CA LEU A 5 9.87 16.56 7.72
C LEU A 5 8.60 16.77 6.90
N ASP A 6 8.50 17.91 6.20
CA ASP A 6 7.40 18.22 5.30
C ASP A 6 7.36 17.23 4.12
N SER A 7 8.50 17.07 3.43
CA SER A 7 8.64 16.11 2.33
C SER A 7 8.35 14.68 2.75
N LEU A 8 8.86 14.25 3.91
CA LEU A 8 8.64 12.90 4.44
C LEU A 8 7.18 12.66 4.79
N LEU A 9 6.51 13.64 5.40
CA LEU A 9 5.11 13.50 5.78
C LEU A 9 4.20 13.47 4.55
N THR A 10 4.45 14.34 3.56
CA THR A 10 3.75 14.27 2.26
C THR A 10 3.96 12.91 1.60
N PHE A 11 5.20 12.42 1.55
CA PHE A 11 5.51 11.12 0.98
C PHE A 11 4.78 9.97 1.68
N VAL A 12 4.70 10.00 3.02
CA VAL A 12 3.95 8.99 3.80
C VAL A 12 2.47 9.03 3.47
N LEU A 13 1.86 10.22 3.40
CA LEU A 13 0.44 10.37 3.09
C LEU A 13 0.12 9.87 1.68
N ASP A 14 0.94 10.23 0.69
CA ASP A 14 0.77 9.78 -0.70
C ASP A 14 0.96 8.27 -0.83
N LEU A 15 1.96 7.72 -0.14
CA LEU A 15 2.17 6.28 -0.08
C LEU A 15 0.94 5.56 0.47
N LEU A 16 0.34 6.04 1.57
CA LEU A 16 -0.85 5.40 2.13
C LEU A 16 -2.08 5.55 1.20
N ARG A 17 -2.20 6.67 0.46
CA ARG A 17 -3.23 6.89 -0.57
C ARG A 17 -3.12 5.90 -1.72
N ASP A 18 -1.90 5.57 -2.15
CA ASP A 18 -1.68 4.54 -3.18
C ASP A 18 -2.23 3.16 -2.76
N TYR A 19 -2.30 2.88 -1.46
CA TYR A 19 -2.90 1.67 -0.89
C TYR A 19 -4.40 1.82 -0.54
N GLY A 20 -5.05 2.89 -1.00
CA GLY A 20 -6.49 3.12 -0.84
C GLY A 20 -6.90 3.73 0.50
N LEU A 21 -5.96 4.05 1.39
CA LEU A 21 -6.26 4.70 2.66
C LEU A 21 -6.30 6.22 2.43
N THR A 22 -7.41 6.88 2.75
CA THR A 22 -7.58 8.33 2.48
C THR A 22 -8.13 9.13 3.64
N ASP A 23 -8.69 8.48 4.67
CA ASP A 23 -9.20 9.13 5.88
C ASP A 23 -8.10 9.12 6.95
N PHE A 24 -7.43 10.27 7.08
CA PHE A 24 -6.30 10.46 7.97
C PHE A 24 -6.54 11.59 8.98
N TYR A 25 -5.94 11.42 10.15
CA TYR A 25 -5.56 12.53 11.01
C TYR A 25 -4.14 12.31 11.53
N LEU A 26 -3.54 13.37 12.05
CA LEU A 26 -2.19 13.36 12.60
C LEU A 26 -2.25 13.45 14.11
N GLU A 27 -1.32 12.77 14.76
CA GLU A 27 -1.15 12.82 16.21
C GLU A 27 0.27 13.25 16.53
N LEU A 28 0.42 14.34 17.28
CA LEU A 28 1.69 14.86 17.75
C LEU A 28 1.90 14.43 19.19
N SER A 29 2.74 13.42 19.39
CA SER A 29 3.09 12.96 20.72
C SER A 29 4.21 13.82 21.30
N THR A 30 3.98 14.37 22.49
CA THR A 30 4.88 15.32 23.16
C THR A 30 5.59 14.70 24.37
N ARG A 31 6.53 15.45 24.94
CA ARG A 31 7.44 15.00 26.00
C ARG A 31 6.72 14.42 27.22
N ASP A 32 7.13 13.23 27.66
CA ASP A 32 6.85 12.73 29.01
C ASP A 32 7.83 13.39 30.01
N PRO A 33 7.35 14.15 31.01
CA PRO A 33 8.22 14.86 31.95
C PRO A 33 9.02 13.93 32.88
N ILE A 34 8.61 12.67 33.04
CA ILE A 34 9.23 11.68 33.92
C ILE A 34 10.17 10.76 33.14
N LYS A 35 9.82 10.43 31.89
CA LYS A 35 10.52 9.42 31.07
C LYS A 35 11.13 9.98 29.80
N SER A 36 11.80 11.13 29.89
CA SER A 36 12.51 11.74 28.76
C SER A 36 13.96 12.09 29.07
N ILE A 37 14.78 12.13 28.04
CA ILE A 37 16.17 12.63 28.08
C ILE A 37 16.29 13.83 27.13
N GLY A 38 17.31 14.66 27.33
CA GLY A 38 17.52 15.90 26.57
C GLY A 38 17.05 17.14 27.30
N THR A 39 17.39 18.30 26.73
CA THR A 39 17.05 19.60 27.32
C THR A 39 15.65 20.05 26.92
N ASP A 40 15.08 21.00 27.69
CA ASP A 40 13.76 21.55 27.39
C ASP A 40 13.75 22.27 26.03
N GLU A 41 14.85 22.91 25.67
CA GLU A 41 15.04 23.60 24.39
C GLU A 41 15.02 22.63 23.21
N GLU A 42 15.74 21.51 23.30
CA GLU A 42 15.76 20.47 22.24
C GLU A 42 14.36 19.91 22.00
N TRP A 43 13.62 19.64 23.08
CA TRP A 43 12.25 19.15 23.00
C TRP A 43 11.29 20.19 22.42
N ALA A 44 11.43 21.46 22.80
CA ALA A 44 10.61 22.54 22.28
C ALA A 44 10.85 22.74 20.77
N GLU A 45 12.12 22.78 20.34
CA GLU A 45 12.49 22.91 18.93
C GLU A 45 11.97 21.73 18.09
N ALA A 46 12.18 20.49 18.56
CA ALA A 46 11.75 19.28 17.89
C ALA A 46 10.22 19.23 17.73
N THR A 47 9.50 19.54 18.81
CA THR A 47 8.03 19.48 18.85
C THR A 47 7.43 20.54 17.95
N GLU A 48 7.97 21.77 18.01
CA GLU A 48 7.49 22.88 17.20
C GLU A 48 7.75 22.66 15.71
N THR A 49 8.92 22.11 15.36
CA THR A 49 9.21 21.80 13.95
C THR A 49 8.26 20.74 13.40
N LEU A 50 7.99 19.68 14.19
CA LEU A 50 6.99 18.68 13.81
C LEU A 50 5.59 19.31 13.67
N ARG A 51 5.14 20.10 14.64
CA ARG A 51 3.83 20.77 14.60
C ARG A 51 3.66 21.60 13.33
N VAL A 52 4.64 22.43 12.99
CA VAL A 52 4.62 23.26 11.77
C VAL A 52 4.56 22.40 10.50
N SER A 53 5.35 21.32 10.42
CA SER A 53 5.31 20.41 9.26
C SER A 53 3.98 19.65 9.16
N ALA A 54 3.36 19.28 10.28
CA ALA A 54 2.06 18.62 10.33
C ALA A 54 0.92 19.53 9.86
N GLU A 55 0.87 20.77 10.36
CA GLU A 55 -0.19 21.73 10.04
C GLU A 55 -0.24 22.09 8.55
N LYS A 56 0.92 22.10 7.88
CA LYS A 56 1.00 22.32 6.42
C LYS A 56 0.26 21.27 5.60
N GLN A 57 0.08 20.06 6.12
CA GLN A 57 -0.62 19.00 5.39
C GLN A 57 -2.14 19.23 5.34
N GLY A 58 -2.67 20.19 6.11
CA GLY A 58 -4.10 20.50 6.15
C GLY A 58 -4.96 19.39 6.75
N LEU A 59 -4.36 18.52 7.58
CA LEU A 59 -5.04 17.45 8.31
C LEU A 59 -5.32 17.90 9.75
N GLU A 60 -6.31 17.27 10.39
CA GLU A 60 -6.52 17.41 11.83
C GLU A 60 -5.27 16.97 12.59
N LEU A 61 -4.80 17.80 13.53
CA LEU A 61 -3.65 17.52 14.38
C LEU A 61 -4.11 17.43 15.83
N VAL A 62 -4.00 16.23 16.40
CA VAL A 62 -4.36 15.93 17.80
C VAL A 62 -3.10 15.84 18.64
N LEU A 63 -3.11 16.43 19.83
CA LEU A 63 -2.01 16.31 20.79
C LEU A 63 -2.14 15.01 21.60
N ASP A 64 -1.02 14.30 21.72
CA ASP A 64 -0.85 13.11 22.58
C ASP A 64 0.18 13.43 23.66
N GLU A 65 -0.30 14.03 24.75
CA GLU A 65 0.55 14.53 25.83
C GLU A 65 1.29 13.40 26.54
N GLY A 66 2.63 13.45 26.49
CA GLY A 66 3.48 12.43 27.12
C GLY A 66 3.60 11.11 26.36
N GLY A 67 3.01 10.98 25.16
CA GLY A 67 3.09 9.73 24.37
C GLY A 67 4.34 9.60 23.48
N ALA A 68 5.26 10.56 23.56
CA ALA A 68 6.52 10.53 22.81
C ALA A 68 7.46 9.42 23.29
N ALA A 69 8.43 9.06 22.44
CA ALA A 69 9.53 8.21 22.88
C ALA A 69 10.45 8.98 23.83
N PHE A 70 11.24 8.27 24.64
CA PHE A 70 12.10 8.93 25.64
C PHE A 70 13.14 9.90 25.04
N TYR A 71 13.47 9.75 23.74
CA TYR A 71 14.51 10.51 23.04
C TYR A 71 13.99 11.63 22.14
N GLY A 72 12.68 11.80 21.99
CA GLY A 72 12.14 12.91 21.19
C GLY A 72 10.68 12.76 20.79
N PRO A 73 10.07 13.86 20.29
CA PRO A 73 8.67 13.90 19.87
C PRO A 73 8.47 13.17 18.53
N LYS A 74 7.21 12.82 18.25
CA LYS A 74 6.83 12.14 17.00
C LYS A 74 5.51 12.63 16.44
N ILE A 75 5.39 12.59 15.12
CA ILE A 75 4.10 12.60 14.42
C ILE A 75 3.76 11.16 14.08
N SER A 76 2.51 10.78 14.34
CA SER A 76 1.94 9.53 13.88
C SER A 76 0.81 9.81 12.90
N VAL A 77 0.76 9.05 11.79
CA VAL A 77 -0.36 9.08 10.85
C VAL A 77 -1.36 8.02 11.28
N GLN A 78 -2.57 8.48 11.62
CA GLN A 78 -3.68 7.65 12.03
C GLN A 78 -4.62 7.51 10.83
N ALA A 79 -4.92 6.28 10.43
CA ALA A 79 -5.81 5.99 9.31
C ALA A 79 -7.05 5.24 9.79
N LYS A 80 -8.22 5.58 9.25
CA LYS A 80 -9.43 4.79 9.48
C LYS A 80 -9.59 3.71 8.43
N ASP A 81 -9.91 2.50 8.87
CA ASP A 81 -10.28 1.41 7.97
C ASP A 81 -11.74 1.52 7.49
N ALA A 82 -12.14 0.63 6.58
CA ALA A 82 -13.46 0.64 5.95
C ALA A 82 -14.64 0.44 6.92
N ILE A 83 -14.39 0.01 8.16
CA ILE A 83 -15.42 -0.18 9.20
C ILE A 83 -15.29 0.83 10.35
N GLY A 84 -14.45 1.86 10.19
CA GLY A 84 -14.36 3.00 11.09
C GLY A 84 -13.42 2.82 12.29
N ARG A 85 -12.58 1.77 12.34
CA ARG A 85 -11.53 1.67 13.37
C ARG A 85 -10.31 2.47 12.96
N THR A 86 -9.64 3.05 13.95
CA THR A 86 -8.41 3.81 13.74
C THR A 86 -7.17 2.94 13.96
N TRP A 87 -6.21 3.06 13.05
CA TRP A 87 -4.93 2.41 13.12
C TRP A 87 -3.80 3.43 12.95
N GLN A 88 -2.83 3.38 13.86
CA GLN A 88 -1.55 4.04 13.67
C GLN A 88 -0.76 3.32 12.57
N MET A 89 -0.54 4.00 11.45
CA MET A 89 0.09 3.43 10.26
C MET A 89 1.57 3.77 10.16
N SER A 90 1.90 5.04 10.33
CA SER A 90 3.24 5.56 10.06
C SER A 90 3.70 6.46 11.18
N THR A 91 5.01 6.56 11.38
CA THR A 91 5.59 7.49 12.36
C THR A 91 6.81 8.20 11.81
N ILE A 92 6.97 9.46 12.19
CA ILE A 92 8.16 10.28 11.97
C ILE A 92 8.56 10.84 13.33
N GLN A 93 9.79 10.57 13.79
CA GLN A 93 10.27 10.94 15.11
C GLN A 93 11.59 11.69 14.97
N VAL A 94 11.73 12.80 15.69
CA VAL A 94 12.93 13.63 15.66
C VAL A 94 13.76 13.35 16.90
N ASP A 95 15.01 12.95 16.70
CA ASP A 95 15.91 12.48 17.75
C ASP A 95 17.22 13.27 17.75
N PHE A 96 17.39 14.03 18.82
CA PHE A 96 18.60 14.81 19.12
C PHE A 96 19.60 14.03 20.00
N GLN A 97 19.17 12.91 20.57
CA GLN A 97 19.81 12.25 21.71
C GLN A 97 20.76 11.14 21.27
N LEU A 98 20.32 10.27 20.35
CA LEU A 98 21.20 9.21 19.86
C LEU A 98 22.43 9.77 19.14
N PRO A 99 22.34 10.80 18.27
CA PRO A 99 23.53 11.42 17.70
C PRO A 99 24.55 11.90 18.73
N GLN A 100 24.11 12.42 19.88
CA GLN A 100 25.01 12.84 20.96
C GLN A 100 25.65 11.65 21.67
N ARG A 101 24.85 10.62 21.97
CA ARG A 101 25.31 9.44 22.71
C ARG A 101 26.25 8.54 21.92
N PHE A 102 26.10 8.53 20.59
CA PHE A 102 26.99 7.80 19.68
C PHE A 102 28.14 8.65 19.15
N ASP A 103 28.26 9.90 19.60
CA ASP A 103 29.25 10.88 19.13
C ASP A 103 29.29 10.99 17.60
N LEU A 104 28.11 11.09 16.99
CA LEU A 104 27.99 11.26 15.55
C LEU A 104 28.36 12.69 15.16
N GLU A 105 29.19 12.82 14.13
CA GLU A 105 29.61 14.10 13.57
C GLU A 105 29.65 14.01 12.04
N TYR A 106 29.42 15.14 11.38
CA TYR A 106 29.69 15.34 9.96
C TYR A 106 30.51 16.62 9.77
N GLN A 107 31.21 16.73 8.64
CA GLN A 107 31.91 17.96 8.30
C GLN A 107 30.97 18.90 7.53
N ALA A 108 30.73 20.08 8.10
CA ALA A 108 29.92 21.12 7.47
C ALA A 108 30.70 21.84 6.36
N SER A 109 29.98 22.64 5.56
CA SER A 109 30.54 23.38 4.42
C SER A 109 31.57 24.43 4.80
N ASP A 110 31.53 24.92 6.04
CA ASP A 110 32.52 25.83 6.62
C ASP A 110 33.74 25.09 7.20
N GLY A 111 33.78 23.76 7.10
CA GLY A 111 34.84 22.91 7.60
C GLY A 111 34.74 22.54 9.07
N THR A 112 33.76 23.07 9.82
CA THR A 112 33.57 22.67 11.22
C THR A 112 32.95 21.28 11.32
N ARG A 113 33.14 20.63 12.47
CA ARG A 113 32.37 19.43 12.79
C ARG A 113 31.05 19.84 13.39
N GLN A 114 29.97 19.26 12.87
CA GLN A 114 28.60 19.48 13.33
C GLN A 114 27.97 18.14 13.65
N ARG A 115 26.99 18.14 14.55
CA ARG A 115 26.25 16.94 14.92
C ARG A 115 24.98 16.83 14.07
N PRO A 116 24.69 15.67 13.46
CA PRO A 116 23.44 15.51 12.72
C PRO A 116 22.25 15.36 13.66
N ILE A 117 21.06 15.70 13.17
CA ILE A 117 19.79 15.33 13.78
C ILE A 117 19.32 14.03 13.13
N MET A 118 18.82 13.07 13.92
CA MET A 118 18.33 11.80 13.42
C MET A 118 16.81 11.85 13.27
N ILE A 119 16.30 11.44 12.11
CA ILE A 119 14.86 11.27 11.87
C ILE A 119 14.58 9.78 11.74
N HIS A 120 13.83 9.24 12.69
CA HIS A 120 13.33 7.87 12.63
C HIS A 120 12.02 7.86 11.88
N ARG A 121 11.89 6.98 10.88
CA ARG A 121 10.65 6.83 10.13
C ARG A 121 10.25 5.37 9.96
N ALA A 122 8.98 5.09 10.20
CA ALA A 122 8.34 3.84 9.81
C ALA A 122 7.19 4.18 8.87
N LEU A 123 7.31 3.76 7.61
CA LEU A 123 6.35 4.10 6.55
C LEU A 123 5.09 3.24 6.65
N PHE A 124 5.25 1.92 6.77
CA PHE A 124 4.14 0.97 6.90
C PHE A 124 3.88 0.52 8.35
N GLY A 125 4.73 0.95 9.29
CA GLY A 125 4.85 0.25 10.56
C GLY A 125 5.43 -1.15 10.36
N SER A 126 4.85 -2.17 11.02
CA SER A 126 5.18 -3.56 10.71
C SER A 126 4.42 -4.04 9.49
N ILE A 127 5.07 -4.84 8.64
CA ILE A 127 4.48 -5.37 7.42
C ILE A 127 3.27 -6.25 7.74
N GLU A 128 3.33 -7.03 8.83
CA GLU A 128 2.25 -7.89 9.29
C GLU A 128 1.00 -7.08 9.64
N ARG A 129 1.16 -5.97 10.37
CA ARG A 129 0.03 -5.08 10.73
C ARG A 129 -0.50 -4.37 9.51
N PHE A 130 0.38 -3.89 8.63
CA PHE A 130 -0.02 -3.23 7.40
C PHE A 130 -0.90 -4.14 6.54
N PHE A 131 -0.46 -5.38 6.30
CA PHE A 131 -1.26 -6.36 5.56
C PHE A 131 -2.58 -6.71 6.26
N ALA A 132 -2.61 -6.82 7.59
CA ALA A 132 -3.85 -7.05 8.33
C ALA A 132 -4.86 -5.90 8.11
N VAL A 133 -4.40 -4.65 8.20
CA VAL A 133 -5.23 -3.47 7.94
C VAL A 133 -5.73 -3.46 6.50
N LEU A 134 -4.87 -3.74 5.51
CA LEU A 134 -5.29 -3.77 4.10
C LEU A 134 -6.29 -4.91 3.83
N LEU A 135 -6.09 -6.08 4.44
CA LEU A 135 -7.01 -7.20 4.31
C LEU A 135 -8.41 -6.82 4.79
N GLU A 136 -8.52 -6.16 5.95
CA GLU A 136 -9.78 -5.69 6.49
C GLU A 136 -10.36 -4.52 5.69
N HIS A 137 -9.53 -3.56 5.28
CA HIS A 137 -9.93 -2.39 4.47
C HIS A 137 -10.55 -2.81 3.14
N TYR A 138 -9.94 -3.77 2.43
CA TYR A 138 -10.48 -4.30 1.18
C TYR A 138 -11.50 -5.43 1.38
N ALA A 139 -11.76 -5.83 2.63
CA ALA A 139 -12.48 -7.06 2.96
C ALA A 139 -11.95 -8.29 2.19
N GLY A 140 -10.65 -8.34 1.86
CA GLY A 140 -10.01 -9.36 1.02
C GLY A 140 -10.19 -9.20 -0.50
N ALA A 141 -10.91 -8.19 -0.99
CA ALA A 141 -11.02 -7.86 -2.42
C ALA A 141 -9.89 -6.90 -2.85
N PHE A 142 -8.64 -7.35 -2.74
CA PHE A 142 -7.46 -6.54 -3.08
C PHE A 142 -7.50 -6.01 -4.51
N PRO A 143 -6.96 -4.80 -4.78
CA PRO A 143 -6.81 -4.31 -6.14
C PRO A 143 -5.90 -5.21 -6.96
N PRO A 144 -6.06 -5.24 -8.30
CA PRO A 144 -5.27 -6.08 -9.19
C PRO A 144 -3.78 -6.08 -8.87
N TRP A 145 -3.18 -4.93 -8.63
CA TRP A 145 -1.75 -4.85 -8.35
C TRP A 145 -1.31 -5.56 -7.04
N LEU A 146 -2.20 -5.67 -6.04
CA LEU A 146 -1.97 -6.36 -4.76
C LEU A 146 -2.52 -7.80 -4.72
N ALA A 147 -3.44 -8.17 -5.61
CA ALA A 147 -4.10 -9.47 -5.54
C ALA A 147 -3.11 -10.64 -5.72
N PRO A 148 -3.14 -11.69 -4.87
CA PRO A 148 -2.18 -12.79 -4.95
C PRO A 148 -2.26 -13.52 -6.30
N VAL A 149 -3.49 -13.74 -6.78
CA VAL A 149 -3.80 -14.15 -8.15
C VAL A 149 -4.58 -13.02 -8.79
N GLN A 150 -4.05 -12.44 -9.88
CA GLN A 150 -4.65 -11.30 -10.56
C GLN A 150 -5.67 -11.77 -11.60
N VAL A 151 -5.34 -12.86 -12.29
CA VAL A 151 -6.13 -13.43 -13.38
C VAL A 151 -6.24 -14.93 -13.21
N VAL A 152 -7.43 -15.48 -13.45
CA VAL A 152 -7.61 -16.94 -13.59
C VAL A 152 -8.25 -17.26 -14.94
N GLY A 153 -7.61 -18.12 -15.72
CA GLY A 153 -8.16 -18.69 -16.95
C GLY A 153 -9.11 -19.84 -16.62
N ILE A 154 -10.34 -19.79 -17.12
CA ILE A 154 -11.38 -20.80 -16.92
C ILE A 154 -11.80 -21.34 -18.30
N PRO A 155 -11.31 -22.52 -18.70
CA PRO A 155 -11.69 -23.15 -19.95
C PRO A 155 -13.11 -23.69 -19.88
N ILE A 156 -13.90 -23.55 -20.96
CA ILE A 156 -15.24 -24.17 -21.06
C ILE A 156 -15.12 -25.70 -21.19
N THR A 157 -14.16 -26.20 -21.98
CA THR A 157 -13.83 -27.61 -22.19
C THR A 157 -12.33 -27.83 -22.04
N GLU A 158 -11.90 -29.07 -21.84
CA GLU A 158 -10.47 -29.42 -21.72
C GLU A 158 -9.65 -28.99 -22.95
N GLU A 159 -10.27 -28.98 -24.14
CA GLU A 159 -9.65 -28.57 -25.40
C GLU A 159 -9.20 -27.10 -25.39
N HIS A 160 -9.82 -26.25 -24.55
CA HIS A 160 -9.44 -24.83 -24.41
C HIS A 160 -8.29 -24.59 -23.43
N ASN A 161 -7.76 -25.64 -22.77
CA ASN A 161 -6.66 -25.52 -21.81
C ASN A 161 -5.41 -24.91 -22.46
N GLU A 162 -5.02 -25.41 -23.63
CA GLU A 162 -3.82 -24.93 -24.33
C GLU A 162 -3.97 -23.47 -24.77
N TYR A 163 -5.16 -23.10 -25.27
CA TYR A 163 -5.47 -21.73 -25.66
C TYR A 163 -5.30 -20.75 -24.49
N LEU A 164 -5.89 -21.05 -23.34
CA LEU A 164 -5.74 -20.22 -22.14
C LEU A 164 -4.32 -20.27 -21.56
N ALA A 165 -3.59 -21.37 -21.72
CA ALA A 165 -2.18 -21.43 -21.34
C ALA A 165 -1.32 -20.47 -22.18
N GLN A 166 -1.60 -20.32 -23.47
CA GLN A 166 -0.93 -19.33 -24.33
C GLN A 166 -1.26 -17.88 -23.92
N VAL A 167 -2.53 -17.60 -23.61
CA VAL A 167 -2.94 -16.28 -23.07
C VAL A 167 -2.25 -16.00 -21.74
N ALA A 168 -2.22 -16.99 -20.84
CA ALA A 168 -1.51 -16.89 -19.57
C ALA A 168 0.00 -16.66 -19.75
N ALA A 169 0.63 -17.29 -20.75
CA ALA A 169 2.04 -17.05 -21.05
C ALA A 169 2.31 -15.60 -21.48
N LYS A 170 1.44 -15.01 -22.32
CA LYS A 170 1.52 -13.57 -22.69
C LYS A 170 1.43 -12.67 -21.46
N LEU A 171 0.47 -12.94 -20.56
CA LEU A 171 0.29 -12.18 -19.32
C LEU A 171 1.51 -12.33 -18.37
N ARG A 172 2.03 -13.54 -18.18
CA ARG A 172 3.21 -13.80 -17.35
C ARG A 172 4.46 -13.09 -17.87
N ALA A 173 4.63 -13.01 -19.20
CA ALA A 173 5.74 -12.27 -19.82
C ALA A 173 5.72 -10.77 -19.47
N LEU A 174 4.57 -10.24 -19.06
CA LEU A 174 4.37 -8.85 -18.63
C LEU A 174 4.34 -8.69 -17.09
N GLY A 175 4.69 -9.74 -16.34
CA GLY A 175 4.72 -9.73 -14.87
C GLY A 175 3.37 -9.93 -14.19
N ILE A 176 2.33 -10.31 -14.94
CA ILE A 176 0.99 -10.59 -14.38
C ILE A 176 0.95 -11.98 -13.75
N ARG A 177 0.44 -12.05 -12.51
CA ARG A 177 0.20 -13.29 -11.77
C ARG A 177 -1.10 -13.94 -12.25
N VAL A 178 -0.96 -14.95 -13.09
CA VAL A 178 -2.08 -15.66 -13.72
C VAL A 178 -1.99 -17.17 -13.51
N GLU A 179 -3.14 -17.78 -13.22
CA GLU A 179 -3.35 -19.21 -13.14
C GLU A 179 -4.34 -19.66 -14.23
N VAL A 180 -4.31 -20.94 -14.60
CA VAL A 180 -5.34 -21.55 -15.48
C VAL A 180 -5.91 -22.74 -14.72
N ASP A 181 -7.21 -22.72 -14.48
CA ASP A 181 -7.91 -23.80 -13.78
C ASP A 181 -8.21 -24.95 -14.76
N THR A 182 -7.25 -25.86 -14.90
CA THR A 182 -7.35 -27.06 -15.74
C THR A 182 -7.98 -28.25 -15.02
N SER A 183 -8.64 -28.05 -13.87
CA SER A 183 -9.30 -29.14 -13.15
C SER A 183 -10.49 -29.72 -13.92
N ASP A 184 -10.89 -30.96 -13.63
CA ASP A 184 -12.06 -31.62 -14.24
C ASP A 184 -13.41 -31.09 -13.71
N GLU A 185 -13.40 -30.00 -12.96
CA GLU A 185 -14.59 -29.40 -12.37
C GLU A 185 -15.44 -28.67 -13.44
N ARG A 186 -16.76 -28.65 -13.22
CA ARG A 186 -17.67 -27.89 -14.10
C ARG A 186 -17.31 -26.40 -14.09
N MET A 187 -17.36 -25.75 -15.25
CA MET A 187 -17.07 -24.32 -15.42
C MET A 187 -17.73 -23.43 -14.34
N GLN A 188 -19.01 -23.66 -14.03
CA GLN A 188 -19.73 -22.87 -13.02
C GLN A 188 -19.12 -23.03 -11.62
N LYS A 189 -18.54 -24.19 -11.29
CA LYS A 189 -17.83 -24.41 -10.03
C LYS A 189 -16.49 -23.69 -10.02
N LYS A 190 -15.73 -23.73 -11.12
CA LYS A 190 -14.49 -22.94 -11.30
C LYS A 190 -14.74 -21.44 -11.11
N ILE A 191 -15.76 -20.90 -11.76
CA ILE A 191 -16.19 -19.50 -11.62
C ILE A 191 -16.52 -19.18 -10.16
N ARG A 192 -17.32 -20.02 -9.49
CA ARG A 192 -17.66 -19.81 -8.07
C ARG A 192 -16.42 -19.84 -7.17
N ASN A 193 -15.46 -20.72 -7.42
CA ASN A 193 -14.22 -20.79 -6.64
C ASN A 193 -13.36 -19.52 -6.85
N ALA A 194 -13.23 -19.05 -8.09
CA ALA A 194 -12.53 -17.81 -8.42
C ALA A 194 -13.20 -16.58 -7.78
N GLN A 195 -14.53 -16.48 -7.84
CA GLN A 195 -15.30 -15.43 -7.19
C GLN A 195 -15.13 -15.45 -5.67
N ARG A 196 -15.20 -16.63 -5.03
CA ARG A 196 -14.96 -16.78 -3.58
C ARG A 196 -13.55 -16.39 -3.17
N SER A 197 -12.58 -16.64 -4.03
CA SER A 197 -11.17 -16.25 -3.85
C SER A 197 -10.91 -14.78 -4.23
N LYS A 198 -11.95 -14.06 -4.69
CA LYS A 198 -11.93 -12.63 -5.03
C LYS A 198 -10.90 -12.26 -6.10
N VAL A 199 -10.63 -13.18 -7.02
CA VAL A 199 -9.73 -12.93 -8.17
C VAL A 199 -10.31 -11.77 -9.00
N PRO A 200 -9.54 -10.71 -9.28
CA PRO A 200 -10.03 -9.55 -10.02
C PRO A 200 -10.59 -9.88 -11.40
N TYR A 201 -9.88 -10.72 -12.16
CA TYR A 201 -10.25 -11.11 -13.52
C TYR A 201 -10.39 -12.62 -13.68
N MET A 202 -11.55 -13.08 -14.16
CA MET A 202 -11.72 -14.41 -14.72
C MET A 202 -11.75 -14.31 -16.24
N LEU A 203 -10.82 -14.97 -16.93
CA LEU A 203 -10.81 -15.08 -18.40
C LEU A 203 -11.43 -16.41 -18.80
N ILE A 204 -12.54 -16.36 -19.53
CA ILE A 204 -13.26 -17.53 -20.02
C ILE A 204 -13.02 -17.67 -21.52
N ALA A 205 -12.82 -18.90 -22.00
CA ALA A 205 -12.71 -19.18 -23.43
C ALA A 205 -13.54 -20.41 -23.82
N GLY A 206 -14.44 -20.21 -24.79
CA GLY A 206 -15.14 -21.25 -25.55
C GLY A 206 -14.68 -21.37 -27.00
N ASP A 207 -15.36 -22.21 -27.78
CA ASP A 207 -15.06 -22.40 -29.21
C ASP A 207 -15.11 -21.09 -30.01
N GLU A 208 -16.12 -20.25 -29.74
CA GLU A 208 -16.28 -18.94 -30.39
C GLU A 208 -15.13 -17.99 -30.05
N ASP A 209 -14.70 -17.97 -28.79
CA ASP A 209 -13.57 -17.15 -28.33
C ASP A 209 -12.26 -17.61 -28.98
N VAL A 210 -12.03 -18.94 -29.03
CA VAL A 210 -10.83 -19.53 -29.64
C VAL A 210 -10.78 -19.23 -31.14
N ALA A 211 -11.89 -19.40 -31.86
CA ALA A 211 -11.97 -19.11 -33.29
C ALA A 211 -11.75 -17.61 -33.59
N ALA A 212 -12.17 -16.72 -32.68
CA ALA A 212 -12.03 -15.27 -32.82
C ALA A 212 -10.69 -14.71 -32.30
N GLY A 213 -9.83 -15.53 -31.66
CA GLY A 213 -8.64 -15.03 -30.96
C GLY A 213 -8.99 -14.07 -29.81
N ALA A 214 -10.07 -14.38 -29.09
CA ALA A 214 -10.65 -13.58 -28.03
C ALA A 214 -10.75 -14.34 -26.69
N VAL A 215 -11.10 -13.63 -25.63
CA VAL A 215 -11.48 -14.15 -24.32
C VAL A 215 -12.67 -13.35 -23.80
N SER A 216 -13.46 -13.96 -22.93
CA SER A 216 -14.57 -13.29 -22.26
C SER A 216 -14.19 -13.02 -20.80
N PHE A 217 -14.29 -11.75 -20.37
CA PHE A 217 -14.09 -11.39 -18.98
C PHE A 217 -15.33 -11.70 -18.15
N ARG A 218 -15.09 -12.21 -16.95
CA ARG A 218 -16.02 -12.09 -15.83
C ARG A 218 -15.28 -11.43 -14.67
N TYR A 219 -15.80 -10.30 -14.22
CA TYR A 219 -15.23 -9.55 -13.11
C TYR A 219 -15.76 -10.09 -11.78
N ARG A 220 -15.06 -9.79 -10.69
CA ARG A 220 -15.43 -10.24 -9.34
C ARG A 220 -16.81 -9.74 -8.88
N ASP A 221 -17.26 -8.58 -9.37
CA ASP A 221 -18.59 -8.00 -9.11
C ASP A 221 -19.72 -8.74 -9.85
N GLY A 222 -19.37 -9.66 -10.76
CA GLY A 222 -20.28 -10.47 -11.55
C GLY A 222 -20.59 -9.92 -12.93
N THR A 223 -20.13 -8.70 -13.27
CA THR A 223 -20.24 -8.15 -14.62
C THR A 223 -19.39 -8.94 -15.61
N GLN A 224 -19.73 -8.83 -16.90
CA GLN A 224 -19.09 -9.59 -17.98
C GLN A 224 -18.85 -8.71 -19.19
N LYS A 225 -17.77 -9.02 -19.92
CA LYS A 225 -17.41 -8.40 -21.19
C LYS A 225 -16.91 -9.50 -22.12
N ASN A 226 -17.75 -9.87 -23.08
CA ASN A 226 -17.52 -11.04 -23.93
C ASN A 226 -16.72 -10.68 -25.19
N SER A 227 -16.08 -11.69 -25.78
CA SER A 227 -15.41 -11.59 -27.08
C SER A 227 -14.37 -10.45 -27.17
N VAL A 228 -13.56 -10.30 -26.13
CA VAL A 228 -12.46 -9.33 -26.09
C VAL A 228 -11.22 -9.93 -26.74
N ALA A 229 -10.71 -9.29 -27.80
CA ALA A 229 -9.47 -9.71 -28.44
C ALA A 229 -8.33 -9.84 -27.42
N ILE A 230 -7.49 -10.88 -27.54
CA ILE A 230 -6.45 -11.19 -26.53
C ILE A 230 -5.59 -9.98 -26.21
N ASP A 231 -5.13 -9.24 -27.22
CA ASP A 231 -4.23 -8.11 -26.99
C ASP A 231 -4.92 -6.95 -26.25
N ALA A 232 -6.22 -6.75 -26.45
CA ALA A 232 -7.02 -5.79 -25.70
C ALA A 232 -7.23 -6.25 -24.24
N ALA A 233 -7.47 -7.56 -24.02
CA ALA A 233 -7.59 -8.12 -22.67
C ALA A 233 -6.27 -7.99 -21.89
N VAL A 234 -5.14 -8.28 -22.54
CA VAL A 234 -3.80 -8.11 -21.96
C VAL A 234 -3.53 -6.65 -21.59
N HIS A 235 -3.88 -5.71 -22.49
CA HIS A 235 -3.72 -4.29 -22.24
C HIS A 235 -4.54 -3.80 -21.05
N GLU A 236 -5.83 -4.16 -20.98
CA GLU A 236 -6.74 -3.78 -19.88
C GLU A 236 -6.21 -4.25 -18.51
N ILE A 237 -5.76 -5.51 -18.42
CA ILE A 237 -5.21 -6.06 -17.18
C ILE A 237 -3.90 -5.37 -16.81
N LEU A 238 -3.00 -5.17 -17.77
CA LEU A 238 -1.71 -4.54 -17.53
C LEU A 238 -1.85 -3.10 -17.05
N GLU A 239 -2.71 -2.33 -17.72
CA GLU A 239 -3.00 -0.94 -17.37
C GLU A 239 -3.55 -0.86 -15.94
N ALA A 240 -4.49 -1.73 -15.58
CA ALA A 240 -5.07 -1.73 -14.23
C ALA A 240 -4.03 -2.02 -13.13
N VAL A 241 -3.07 -2.90 -13.42
CA VAL A 241 -1.97 -3.22 -12.50
C VAL A 241 -0.95 -2.08 -12.42
N GLN A 242 -0.59 -1.46 -13.55
CA GLN A 242 0.40 -0.38 -13.59
C GLN A 242 -0.11 0.92 -12.97
N THR A 243 -1.39 1.24 -13.18
CA THR A 243 -2.04 2.44 -12.65
C THR A 243 -2.63 2.24 -11.25
N ARG A 244 -2.50 1.03 -10.68
CA ARG A 244 -2.91 0.67 -9.31
C ARG A 244 -4.39 0.93 -9.01
N VAL A 245 -5.25 0.89 -10.02
CA VAL A 245 -6.70 1.13 -9.88
C VAL A 245 -7.42 -0.06 -9.27
N GLN A 246 -8.56 0.19 -8.62
CA GLN A 246 -9.49 -0.84 -8.19
C GLN A 246 -10.48 -1.15 -9.31
N VAL A 247 -10.73 -2.45 -9.55
CA VAL A 247 -11.65 -2.97 -10.59
C VAL A 247 -12.76 -3.84 -10.03
#